data_AF-A0A538R522-F1
#
_entry.id   AF-A0A538R522-F1
#
_cell.length_a   1.000
_cell.length_b   1.000
_cell.length_c   1.000
_cell.angle_alpha   90.00
_cell.angle_beta   90.00
_cell.angle_gamma   90.00
#
_symmetry.space_group_name_H-M   'P 1'
#
loop_
_entity.id
_entity.type
_entity.pdbx_description
1 polymer ?
#
loop_
_entity_poly.entity_id
_entity_poly.type
_entity_poly.pdbx_seq_one_letter_code
_entity_poly.pdbx_strand_id
1 'polypeptide(L)' 'MALRRDDLEALRAAVRGAGLRATPSRIAVLHLLRSAGSPISHGDAVARLASQAWDPATIYRNLTDL' A
#
# COMPACT_ATOMS: atom_id res chain seq x y z
N MET A 1 -1.25 -4.24 -13.83
CA MET A 1 -2.16 -5.38 -13.61
C MET A 1 -3.31 -4.86 -12.75
N ALA A 2 -4.55 -4.92 -13.24
CA ALA A 2 -5.70 -4.42 -12.47
C ALA A 2 -5.99 -5.38 -11.30
N LEU A 3 -6.17 -4.86 -10.07
CA LEU A 3 -6.62 -5.68 -8.95
C LEU A 3 -8.00 -6.26 -9.26
N ARG A 4 -8.18 -7.56 -9.02
CA ARG A 4 -9.53 -8.13 -9.00
C ARG A 4 -10.30 -7.54 -7.81
N ARG A 5 -11.62 -7.47 -7.93
CA ARG A 5 -12.50 -6.90 -6.90
C ARG A 5 -12.32 -7.58 -5.54
N ASP A 6 -12.17 -8.90 -5.53
CA ASP A 6 -11.98 -9.69 -4.30
C ASP A 6 -10.64 -9.38 -3.63
N ASP A 7 -9.58 -9.21 -4.42
CA ASP A 7 -8.25 -8.85 -3.90
C ASP A 7 -8.29 -7.46 -3.23
N LEU A 8 -9.04 -6.53 -3.83
CA LEU A 8 -9.22 -5.19 -3.29
C LEU A 8 -9.99 -5.20 -1.96
N GLU A 9 -11.02 -6.02 -1.85
CA GLU A 9 -11.79 -6.13 -0.60
C GLU A 9 -10.98 -6.83 0.50
N ALA A 10 -10.17 -7.85 0.15
CA ALA A 10 -9.25 -8.49 1.08
C ALA A 10 -8.20 -7.51 1.64
N LEU A 11 -7.66 -6.62 0.80
CA LEU A 11 -6.75 -5.57 1.27
C LEU A 11 -7.46 -4.56 2.19
N ARG A 12 -8.68 -4.13 1.84
CA ARG A 12 -9.46 -3.24 2.71
C ARG A 12 -9.76 -3.88 4.06
N ALA A 13 -10.14 -5.15 4.07
CA ALA A 13 -10.39 -5.92 5.28
C ALA A 13 -9.12 -6.01 6.15
N ALA A 14 -7.96 -6.29 5.55
CA ALA A 14 -6.69 -6.33 6.27
C ALA A 14 -6.35 -4.97 6.92
N VAL A 15 -6.48 -3.87 6.18
CA VAL A 15 -6.21 -2.52 6.73
C VAL A 15 -7.18 -2.19 7.87
N ARG A 16 -8.48 -2.49 7.72
CA ARG A 16 -9.49 -2.28 8.77
C ARG A 16 -9.25 -3.17 9.99
N GLY A 17 -8.82 -4.43 9.78
CA GLY A 17 -8.48 -5.38 10.83
C GLY A 17 -7.31 -4.93 11.70
N ALA A 18 -6.40 -4.12 11.14
CA ALA A 18 -5.33 -3.45 11.87
C ALA A 18 -5.78 -2.15 12.58
N GLY A 19 -7.08 -1.82 12.58
CA GLY A 19 -7.62 -0.59 13.17
C GLY A 19 -7.37 0.68 12.35
N LEU A 20 -6.88 0.54 11.11
CA LEU A 20 -6.56 1.66 10.23
C LEU A 20 -7.70 1.97 9.26
N ARG A 21 -7.79 3.24 8.84
CA ARG A 21 -8.69 3.63 7.75
C ARG A 21 -8.16 3.10 6.41
N ALA A 22 -8.97 2.31 5.69
CA ALA A 22 -8.66 1.77 4.37
C ALA A 22 -8.70 2.82 3.24
N THR A 23 -7.74 3.74 3.24
CA THR A 23 -7.56 4.75 2.19
C THR A 23 -6.94 4.13 0.92
N PRO A 24 -7.12 4.75 -0.27
CA PRO A 24 -6.45 4.30 -1.49
C PRO A 24 -4.93 4.19 -1.36
N SER A 25 -4.29 5.11 -0.64
CA SER A 25 -2.85 5.11 -0.42
C SER A 25 -2.37 3.93 0.42
N ARG A 26 -3.08 3.59 1.51
CA ARG A 26 -2.76 2.41 2.34
C ARG A 26 -3.00 1.10 1.59
N ILE A 27 -4.08 1.03 0.81
CA ILE A 27 -4.37 -0.15 -0.02
C ILE A 27 -3.26 -0.36 -1.05
N ALA A 28 -2.80 0.71 -1.72
CA ALA A 28 -1.74 0.63 -2.71
C ALA A 28 -0.40 0.21 -2.09
N VAL A 29 -0.04 0.77 -0.93
CA VAL A 29 1.17 0.37 -0.19
C VAL A 29 1.09 -1.09 0.25
N LEU A 30 -0.02 -1.51 0.88
CA LEU A 30 -0.19 -2.90 1.31
C LEU A 30 -0.14 -3.88 0.13
N HIS A 31 -0.76 -3.52 -1.00
CA HIS A 31 -0.69 -4.32 -2.22
C HIS A 31 0.74 -4.46 -2.72
N LEU A 32 1.49 -3.35 -2.78
CA LEU A 32 2.89 -3.35 -3.19
C LEU A 32 3.73 -4.27 -2.30
N LEU A 33 3.58 -4.15 -0.97
CA LEU A 33 4.33 -4.96 0.00
C LEU A 33 4.03 -6.46 -0.14
N ARG A 34 2.75 -6.83 -0.28
CA ARG A 34 2.34 -8.23 -0.47
C ARG A 34 2.74 -8.81 -1.83
N SER A 35 2.93 -7.95 -2.83
CA SER A 35 3.38 -8.36 -4.16
C SER A 35 4.90 -8.38 -4.30
N ALA A 36 5.64 -7.87 -3.31
CA ALA A 36 7.09 -7.90 -3.31
C ALA A 36 7.59 -9.29 -2.91
N GLY A 37 8.33 -9.96 -3.81
CA GLY A 37 8.94 -11.27 -3.53
C GLY A 37 10.17 -11.21 -2.61
N SER A 38 10.60 -10.01 -2.21
CA SER A 38 11.72 -9.75 -1.33
C SER A 38 11.48 -8.45 -0.56
N PRO A 39 12.21 -8.20 0.55
CA PRO A 39 12.23 -6.88 1.18
C PRO A 39 12.54 -5.78 0.17
N ILE A 40 11.86 -4.64 0.28
CA ILE A 40 12.09 -3.45 -0.54
C ILE A 40 12.40 -2.26 0.37
N SER A 41 13.24 -1.33 -0.12
CA SER A 41 13.56 -0.12 0.65
C SER A 41 12.39 0.87 0.63
N HIS A 42 12.42 1.84 1.55
CA HIS A 42 11.50 2.97 1.51
C HIS A 42 11.57 3.74 0.17
N GLY A 43 12.78 3.96 -0.34
CA GLY A 43 13.00 4.62 -1.63
C GLY A 43 12.39 3.86 -2.80
N ASP A 44 12.50 2.52 -2.79
CA ASP A 44 11.87 1.66 -3.80
C ASP A 44 10.34 1.77 -3.75
N ALA A 45 9.77 1.80 -2.55
CA ALA A 45 8.32 1.94 -2.38
C ALA A 45 7.80 3.28 -2.94
N VAL A 46 8.51 4.37 -2.66
CA VAL A 46 8.20 5.70 -3.21
C VAL A 46 8.32 5.69 -4.73
N ALA A 47 9.42 5.17 -5.27
CA ALA A 47 9.64 5.11 -6.72
C ALA A 47 8.56 4.30 -7.45
N ARG A 48 8.16 3.14 -6.90
CA ARG A 48 7.14 2.27 -7.50
C ARG A 48 5.72 2.86 -7.44
N LEU A 49 5.46 3.80 -6.53
CA LEU A 49 4.17 4.48 -6.39
C LEU A 49 4.19 5.92 -6.92
N ALA A 50 5.29 6.38 -7.53
CA ALA A 50 5.46 7.76 -8.00
C ALA A 50 4.45 8.20 -9.08
N SER A 51 3.81 7.25 -9.77
CA SER A 51 2.73 7.54 -10.74
C SER A 51 1.39 7.89 -10.08
N GLN A 52 1.29 7.77 -8.75
CA GLN A 52 0.09 8.08 -7.98
C GLN A 52 0.15 9.51 -7.43
N ALA A 53 -1.00 10.06 -7.04
CA ALA A 53 -1.13 11.44 -6.56
C ALA A 53 -0.65 11.67 -5.11
N TRP A 54 0.16 10.78 -4.53
CA TRP A 54 0.60 10.87 -3.13
C TRP A 54 2.05 11.33 -3.04
N ASP A 55 2.30 12.25 -2.12
CA ASP A 55 3.66 12.67 -1.81
C ASP A 55 4.46 11.56 -1.08
N PRO A 56 5.81 11.61 -1.12
CA PRO A 56 6.65 10.63 -0.44
C PRO A 56 6.40 10.50 1.06
N ALA A 57 6.03 11.58 1.76
CA ALA A 57 5.74 11.54 3.20
C ALA A 57 4.45 10.78 3.50
N THR A 58 3.45 10.84 2.61
CA THR A 58 2.25 10.00 2.67
C THR A 58 2.58 8.52 2.52
N ILE A 59 3.47 8.16 1.59
CA ILE A 59 3.94 6.77 1.45
C ILE A 59 4.72 6.33 2.68
N TYR A 60 5.62 7.18 3.18
CA TYR A 60 6.39 6.90 4.40
C TYR A 60 5.49 6.60 5.59
N ARG A 61 4.52 7.48 5.90
CA ARG A 61 3.56 7.26 6.99
C ARG A 61 2.82 5.94 6.85
N ASN A 62 2.37 5.60 5.64
CA ASN A 62 1.70 4.32 5.42
C ASN A 62 2.61 3.11 5.67
N LEU A 63 3.90 3.20 5.33
CA LEU A 63 4.88 2.13 5.61
C LEU A 63 5.18 1.99 7.11
N THR A 64 5.06 3.06 7.88
CA THR A 64 5.21 3.02 9.34
C THR A 64 3.96 2.51 10.05
N ASP A 65 2.78 2.82 9.51
CA ASP A 65 1.49 2.41 10.10
C ASP A 65 1.14 0.93 9.83
N LEU A 66 1.51 0.39 8.67
CA LEU A 66 1.14 -0.95 8.18
C LEU A 66 2.09 -2.05 8.67
#